data_AF-A0AB37RL97-F1
#
_entry.id   AF-A0AB37RL97-F1
#
_cell.length_a   1.000
_cell.length_b   1.000
_cell.length_c   1.000
_cell.angle_alpha   90.00
_cell.angle_beta   90.00
_cell.angle_gamma   90.00
#
_symmetry.space_group_name_H-M   'P 1'
#
loop_
_entity.id
_entity.type
_entity.pdbx_description
1 polymer ?
#
loop_
_entity_poly.entity_id
_entity_poly.type
_entity_poly.pdbx_seq_one_letter_code
_entity_poly.pdbx_strand_id
1 'polypeptide(L)'
;MTLQRDDFEYAGLNSRDDLQVEMGNVVLPSAPAMAEQVTDIPAMYGNQFNGTDFTSRTISIPVSIYCADNQDRFNQIMHNLSGLLLSDDPSDNGKEYPLVFGFEPKVTYWGHITAISDPTPINTGMYDMTLTITFVQSDPRATLPQVEKPLNNGLNTITVEGTARTAPVIQVVPKRDLKHIGFTLNGGEYGLGPDSDEDQAVAVQPYTQVVNSDVLNTMAEWTNDANAIAQMKTAGDYIYQGEADSNRDTQVLMVKLANGVKQYGKHQPGWYGPGVRFTGMTNSLTNYRVKTRIHHIKHSGTHNGRAMGRLEVLLLDPNGATIGRFGLADSSGGGTPTCYLQITKPGGAFAGGDGKHKTLFMGKGPSGSSSNGRDQKIKIKTGTTTKTVVKRSRNR
;
A
#
# COMPACT_ATOMS: atom_id res chain seq x y z
N MET A 1 -17.45 20.95 16.82
CA MET A 1 -18.38 21.92 17.44
C MET A 1 -19.74 21.70 16.79
N THR A 2 -20.83 21.73 17.54
CA THR A 2 -22.18 21.54 16.97
C THR A 2 -22.72 22.93 16.62
N LEU A 3 -23.04 23.19 15.35
CA LEU A 3 -23.55 24.46 14.86
C LEU A 3 -24.85 24.82 15.60
N GLN A 4 -24.99 26.07 16.10
CA GLN A 4 -26.24 26.49 16.76
C GLN A 4 -27.33 26.69 15.71
N ARG A 5 -28.60 26.54 16.10
CA ARG A 5 -29.74 26.51 15.18
C ARG A 5 -29.84 27.75 14.27
N ASP A 6 -29.43 28.88 14.82
CA ASP A 6 -29.44 30.23 14.28
C ASP A 6 -28.09 30.66 13.67
N ASP A 7 -27.20 29.70 13.41
CA ASP A 7 -25.92 29.95 12.74
C ASP A 7 -25.88 29.27 11.36
N PHE A 8 -25.01 29.77 10.49
CA PHE A 8 -24.55 29.04 9.30
C PHE A 8 -23.03 28.91 9.31
N GLU A 9 -22.52 27.89 8.63
CA GLU A 9 -21.09 27.69 8.38
C GLU A 9 -20.86 27.72 6.87
N TYR A 10 -19.93 28.56 6.40
CA TYR A 10 -19.53 28.63 4.99
C TYR A 10 -18.01 28.50 4.85
N ALA A 11 -17.55 27.57 4.03
CA ALA A 11 -16.11 27.27 3.85
C ALA A 11 -15.36 26.97 5.17
N GLY A 12 -16.08 26.49 6.19
CA GLY A 12 -15.54 26.25 7.55
C GLY A 12 -15.54 27.48 8.47
N LEU A 13 -16.05 28.63 8.01
CA LEU A 13 -16.22 29.84 8.82
C LEU A 13 -17.63 29.90 9.41
N ASN A 14 -17.73 30.02 10.73
CA ASN A 14 -18.98 30.18 11.45
C ASN A 14 -19.50 31.62 11.39
N SER A 15 -20.80 31.80 11.18
CA SER A 15 -21.43 33.12 11.08
C SER A 15 -21.23 33.99 12.31
N ARG A 16 -21.34 33.41 13.51
CA ARG A 16 -21.28 34.15 14.78
C ARG A 16 -19.85 34.33 15.28
N ASP A 17 -19.08 33.25 15.30
CA ASP A 17 -17.74 33.23 15.91
C ASP A 17 -16.69 33.87 14.98
N ASP A 18 -16.74 33.60 13.68
CA ASP A 18 -15.74 34.07 12.72
C ASP A 18 -16.20 35.33 11.97
N LEU A 19 -17.43 35.30 11.42
CA LEU A 19 -17.96 36.41 10.62
C LEU A 19 -18.57 37.53 11.47
N GLN A 20 -18.83 37.29 12.75
CA GLN A 20 -19.44 38.24 13.70
C GLN A 20 -20.81 38.77 13.25
N VAL A 21 -21.60 37.92 12.60
CA VAL A 21 -22.96 38.22 12.15
C VAL A 21 -23.97 37.24 12.73
N GLU A 22 -25.19 37.71 12.97
CA GLU A 22 -26.30 36.87 13.39
C GLU A 22 -27.19 36.53 12.19
N MET A 23 -27.49 35.25 11.99
CA MET A 23 -28.34 34.81 10.88
C MET A 23 -29.81 35.13 11.18
N GLY A 24 -30.47 35.80 10.24
CA GLY A 24 -31.92 35.99 10.25
C GLY A 24 -32.68 34.73 9.81
N ASN A 25 -33.99 34.89 9.60
CA ASN A 25 -34.81 33.78 9.11
C ASN A 25 -34.50 33.46 7.63
N VAL A 26 -33.89 32.31 7.38
CA VAL A 26 -33.61 31.82 6.02
C VAL A 26 -34.80 31.01 5.50
N VAL A 27 -35.38 31.44 4.38
CA VAL A 27 -36.41 30.67 3.67
C VAL A 27 -35.77 30.02 2.45
N LEU A 28 -35.55 28.72 2.52
CA LEU A 28 -34.98 27.98 1.40
C LEU A 28 -36.00 27.88 0.24
N PRO A 29 -35.59 28.15 -1.01
CA PRO A 29 -36.48 27.97 -2.15
C PRO A 29 -36.87 26.49 -2.28
N SER A 30 -38.16 26.22 -2.51
CA SER A 30 -38.67 24.85 -2.66
C SER A 30 -38.23 24.18 -3.97
N ALA A 31 -37.89 24.97 -4.99
CA ALA A 31 -37.42 24.49 -6.29
C ALA A 31 -36.27 25.37 -6.80
N PRO A 32 -35.35 24.81 -7.61
CA PRO A 32 -34.38 25.62 -8.35
C PRO A 32 -35.06 26.42 -9.46
N ALA A 33 -34.31 27.29 -10.13
CA ALA A 33 -34.78 27.93 -11.34
C ALA A 33 -35.08 26.87 -12.42
N MET A 34 -36.21 27.04 -13.11
CA MET A 34 -36.71 26.13 -14.14
C MET A 34 -36.83 26.90 -15.46
N ALA A 35 -36.25 26.37 -16.53
CA ALA A 35 -36.41 26.90 -17.87
C ALA A 35 -37.13 25.86 -18.74
N GLU A 36 -38.25 26.25 -19.33
CA GLU A 36 -39.04 25.36 -20.17
C GLU A 36 -38.44 25.27 -21.57
N GLN A 37 -38.27 24.05 -22.08
CA GLN A 37 -37.88 23.80 -23.46
C GLN A 37 -39.15 23.59 -24.29
N VAL A 38 -39.56 24.62 -25.01
CA VAL A 38 -40.76 24.58 -25.86
C VAL A 38 -40.42 24.93 -27.31
N THR A 39 -41.17 24.36 -28.24
CA THR A 39 -41.08 24.71 -29.66
C THR A 39 -42.44 25.14 -30.17
N ASP A 40 -42.51 26.33 -30.74
CA ASP A 40 -43.72 26.82 -31.39
C ASP A 40 -43.96 26.07 -32.70
N ILE A 41 -45.18 25.56 -32.88
CA ILE A 41 -45.58 24.93 -34.13
C ILE A 41 -46.41 25.95 -34.93
N PRO A 42 -45.93 26.41 -36.10
CA PRO A 42 -46.65 27.41 -36.89
C PRO A 42 -48.08 26.97 -37.22
N ALA A 43 -49.03 27.89 -37.06
CA ALA A 43 -50.46 27.73 -37.37
C ALA A 43 -51.22 26.67 -36.53
N MET A 44 -50.66 26.20 -35.41
CA MET A 44 -51.38 25.39 -34.41
C MET A 44 -51.60 26.18 -33.11
N TYR A 45 -52.67 25.88 -32.37
CA TYR A 45 -52.85 26.41 -31.02
C TYR A 45 -51.94 25.64 -30.05
N GLY A 46 -51.05 26.37 -29.36
CA GLY A 46 -50.14 25.83 -28.36
C GLY A 46 -48.73 25.55 -28.90
N ASN A 47 -47.84 25.16 -28.00
CA ASN A 47 -46.45 24.80 -28.26
C ASN A 47 -46.19 23.33 -27.88
N GLN A 48 -45.13 22.74 -28.44
CA GLN A 48 -44.69 21.40 -28.07
C GLN A 48 -43.75 21.48 -26.86
N PHE A 49 -44.10 20.82 -25.77
CA PHE A 49 -43.25 20.68 -24.59
C PHE A 49 -42.19 19.60 -24.81
N ASN A 50 -40.92 20.00 -24.77
CA ASN A 50 -39.77 19.12 -24.97
C ASN A 50 -39.02 18.80 -23.66
N GLY A 51 -39.37 19.46 -22.55
CA GLY A 51 -38.78 19.22 -21.23
C GLY A 51 -38.59 20.48 -20.41
N THR A 52 -37.95 20.34 -19.25
CA THR A 52 -37.60 21.44 -18.35
C THR A 52 -36.16 21.28 -17.89
N ASP A 53 -35.37 22.33 -18.06
CA ASP A 53 -34.03 22.41 -17.50
C ASP A 53 -34.12 22.93 -16.06
N PHE A 54 -33.59 22.16 -15.12
CA PHE A 54 -33.39 22.60 -13.74
C PHE A 54 -32.00 23.20 -13.63
N THR A 55 -31.93 24.51 -13.38
CA THR A 55 -30.67 25.26 -13.33
C THR A 55 -30.28 25.55 -11.88
N SER A 56 -29.56 26.64 -11.64
CA SER A 56 -29.01 26.97 -10.33
C SER A 56 -30.10 27.29 -9.31
N ARG A 57 -29.73 27.17 -8.03
CA ARG A 57 -30.55 27.59 -6.90
C ARG A 57 -29.89 28.77 -6.19
N THR A 58 -30.66 29.82 -5.94
CA THR A 58 -30.20 30.98 -5.15
C THR A 58 -30.71 30.87 -3.73
N ILE A 59 -29.82 31.02 -2.75
CA ILE A 59 -30.15 31.07 -1.33
C ILE A 59 -29.78 32.45 -0.80
N SER A 60 -30.76 33.16 -0.24
CA SER A 60 -30.57 34.47 0.37
C SER A 60 -30.57 34.33 1.88
N ILE A 61 -29.44 34.64 2.51
CA ILE A 61 -29.27 34.61 3.96
C ILE A 61 -29.31 36.06 4.46
N PRO A 62 -30.43 36.51 5.07
CA PRO A 62 -30.43 37.77 5.79
C PRO A 62 -29.53 37.65 7.02
N VAL A 63 -28.69 38.65 7.28
CA VAL A 63 -27.83 38.72 8.46
C VAL A 63 -27.94 40.09 9.12
N SER A 64 -27.71 40.12 10.43
CA SER A 64 -27.67 41.34 11.24
C SER A 64 -26.32 41.51 11.91
N ILE A 65 -25.84 42.74 11.92
CA ILE A 65 -24.62 43.17 12.62
C ILE A 65 -25.06 44.11 13.74
N TYR A 66 -24.68 43.78 14.97
CA TYR A 66 -24.98 44.61 16.15
C TYR A 66 -23.72 45.31 16.65
N CYS A 67 -23.67 46.62 16.43
CA CYS A 67 -22.54 47.48 16.77
C CYS A 67 -22.95 48.67 17.65
N ALA A 68 -24.23 48.79 18.00
CA ALA A 68 -24.79 49.92 18.72
C ALA A 68 -24.42 51.26 18.05
N ASP A 69 -23.87 52.22 18.80
CA ASP A 69 -23.42 53.53 18.31
C ASP A 69 -21.94 53.55 17.85
N ASN A 70 -21.31 52.38 17.68
CA ASN A 70 -19.89 52.29 17.36
C ASN A 70 -19.62 52.06 15.86
N GLN A 71 -19.37 53.16 15.14
CA GLN A 71 -19.05 53.14 13.71
C GLN A 71 -17.76 52.37 13.38
N ASP A 72 -16.72 52.51 14.20
CA ASP A 72 -15.42 51.87 13.93
C ASP A 72 -15.53 50.35 13.99
N ARG A 73 -16.31 49.84 14.96
CA ARG A 73 -16.63 48.42 15.07
C ARG A 73 -17.40 47.92 13.86
N PHE A 74 -18.40 48.69 13.40
CA PHE A 74 -19.14 48.34 12.18
C PHE A 74 -18.22 48.25 10.95
N ASN A 75 -17.35 49.25 10.74
CA ASN A 75 -16.39 49.24 9.64
C ASN A 75 -15.45 48.03 9.72
N GLN A 76 -14.97 47.69 10.92
CA GLN A 76 -14.11 46.53 11.13
C GLN A 76 -14.81 45.21 10.75
N ILE A 77 -16.06 45.01 11.18
CA ILE A 77 -16.84 43.81 10.84
C ILE A 77 -17.09 43.74 9.33
N MET A 78 -17.44 44.86 8.69
CA MET A 78 -17.64 44.88 7.23
C MET A 78 -16.37 44.57 6.44
N HIS A 79 -15.20 45.06 6.90
CA HIS A 79 -13.91 44.71 6.29
C HIS A 79 -13.58 43.23 6.48
N ASN A 80 -13.81 42.67 7.66
CA ASN A 80 -13.58 41.25 7.93
C ASN A 80 -14.52 40.36 7.10
N LEU A 81 -15.81 40.70 7.05
CA LEU A 81 -16.80 39.96 6.27
C LEU A 81 -16.46 39.97 4.78
N SER A 82 -16.06 41.12 4.24
CA SER A 82 -15.63 41.23 2.85
C SER A 82 -14.35 40.43 2.59
N GLY A 83 -13.35 40.53 3.47
CA GLY A 83 -12.05 39.85 3.30
C GLY A 83 -12.09 38.33 3.52
N LEU A 84 -13.03 37.83 4.31
CA LEU A 84 -13.19 36.40 4.58
C LEU A 84 -14.08 35.71 3.54
N LEU A 85 -15.07 36.43 2.99
CA LEU A 85 -16.04 35.86 2.05
C LEU A 85 -15.67 36.07 0.58
N LEU A 86 -14.83 37.07 0.28
CA LEU A 86 -14.35 37.34 -1.07
C LEU A 86 -12.87 36.95 -1.16
N SER A 87 -12.59 35.84 -1.86
CA SER A 87 -11.21 35.47 -2.22
C SER A 87 -10.76 36.29 -3.44
N ASP A 88 -9.57 36.87 -3.37
CA ASP A 88 -8.90 37.51 -4.51
C ASP A 88 -7.94 36.56 -5.24
N ASP A 89 -7.85 35.29 -4.79
CA ASP A 89 -6.99 34.28 -5.39
C ASP A 89 -7.60 33.76 -6.71
N PRO A 90 -6.93 33.95 -7.87
CA PRO A 90 -7.41 33.46 -9.16
C PRO A 90 -7.65 31.95 -9.22
N SER A 91 -6.99 31.18 -8.33
CA SER A 91 -7.16 29.73 -8.22
C SER A 91 -8.45 29.31 -7.51
N ASP A 92 -9.17 30.23 -6.87
CA ASP A 92 -10.43 29.99 -6.16
C ASP A 92 -11.67 30.44 -6.96
N ASN A 93 -11.51 31.21 -8.02
CA ASN A 93 -12.62 31.78 -8.83
C ASN A 93 -13.57 30.76 -9.47
N GLY A 94 -13.18 29.48 -9.54
CA GLY A 94 -14.01 28.40 -10.09
C GLY A 94 -14.53 27.41 -9.05
N LYS A 95 -14.34 27.68 -7.76
CA LYS A 95 -14.67 26.72 -6.69
C LYS A 95 -16.00 27.07 -6.02
N GLU A 96 -16.73 26.02 -5.67
CA GLU A 96 -17.87 26.10 -4.75
C GLU A 96 -17.46 25.53 -3.40
N TYR A 97 -17.97 26.14 -2.33
CA TYR A 97 -17.64 25.82 -0.95
C TYR A 97 -18.87 25.27 -0.23
N PRO A 98 -18.66 24.46 0.84
CA PRO A 98 -19.76 23.92 1.61
C PRO A 98 -20.41 25.02 2.46
N LEU A 99 -21.74 25.05 2.42
CA LEU A 99 -22.63 25.83 3.27
C LEU A 99 -23.49 24.86 4.08
N VAL A 100 -23.48 25.00 5.41
CA VAL A 100 -24.27 24.18 6.34
C VAL A 100 -25.08 25.10 7.24
N PHE A 101 -26.36 24.78 7.43
CA PHE A 101 -27.24 25.52 8.33
C PHE A 101 -27.40 24.82 9.67
N GLY A 102 -27.45 25.59 10.75
CA GLY A 102 -27.63 25.08 12.09
C GLY A 102 -28.96 24.37 12.33
N PHE A 103 -30.02 24.81 11.64
CA PHE A 103 -31.33 24.16 11.70
C PHE A 103 -31.40 22.86 10.87
N GLU A 104 -30.45 22.62 9.98
CA GLU A 104 -30.35 21.41 9.15
C GLU A 104 -28.88 20.91 9.05
N PRO A 105 -28.26 20.51 10.17
CA PRO A 105 -26.81 20.33 10.26
C PRO A 105 -26.28 19.10 9.51
N LYS A 106 -27.17 18.25 8.98
CA LYS A 106 -26.82 17.05 8.20
C LYS A 106 -26.80 17.31 6.69
N VAL A 107 -27.24 18.47 6.25
CA VAL A 107 -27.37 18.79 4.83
C VAL A 107 -26.33 19.82 4.45
N THR A 108 -25.56 19.50 3.41
CA THR A 108 -24.53 20.40 2.87
C THR A 108 -24.98 20.94 1.53
N TYR A 109 -24.98 22.26 1.42
CA TYR A 109 -25.25 23.00 0.21
C TYR A 109 -23.92 23.42 -0.40
N TRP A 110 -23.64 23.07 -1.65
CA TRP A 110 -22.42 23.50 -2.34
C TRP A 110 -22.76 24.70 -3.20
N GLY A 111 -22.03 25.80 -3.02
CA GLY A 111 -22.27 27.03 -3.76
C GLY A 111 -21.18 28.06 -3.56
N HIS A 112 -21.37 29.22 -4.18
CA HIS A 112 -20.48 30.38 -4.08
C HIS A 112 -21.30 31.65 -3.83
N ILE A 113 -20.65 32.68 -3.31
CA ILE A 113 -21.28 33.98 -3.04
C ILE A 113 -21.30 34.79 -4.33
N THR A 114 -22.46 35.34 -4.69
CA THR A 114 -22.62 36.19 -5.88
C THR A 114 -22.87 37.65 -5.54
N ALA A 115 -23.43 37.93 -4.36
CA ALA A 115 -23.71 39.28 -3.92
C ALA A 115 -23.80 39.37 -2.40
N ILE A 116 -23.38 40.52 -1.88
CA ILE A 116 -23.64 40.96 -0.51
C ILE A 116 -24.36 42.30 -0.68
N SER A 117 -25.59 42.43 -0.17
CA SER A 117 -26.36 43.67 -0.33
C SER A 117 -25.75 44.83 0.45
N ASP A 118 -26.05 46.05 0.03
CA ASP A 118 -25.69 47.23 0.82
C ASP A 118 -26.31 47.14 2.23
N PRO A 119 -25.55 47.53 3.27
CA PRO A 119 -26.04 47.51 4.64
C PRO A 119 -27.12 48.57 4.86
N THR A 120 -28.19 48.20 5.55
CA THR A 120 -29.32 49.08 5.87
C THR A 120 -29.49 49.20 7.40
N PRO A 121 -29.66 50.42 7.96
CA PRO A 121 -29.82 50.59 9.40
C PRO A 121 -31.11 49.93 9.90
N ILE A 122 -31.02 49.17 11.00
CA ILE A 122 -32.17 48.59 11.69
C ILE A 122 -32.96 49.69 12.41
N ASN A 123 -32.25 50.63 13.03
CA ASN A 123 -32.83 51.80 13.70
C ASN A 123 -32.12 53.07 13.24
N THR A 124 -32.89 54.15 13.05
CA THR A 124 -32.34 55.45 12.65
C THR A 124 -31.35 55.97 13.69
N GLY A 125 -30.12 56.28 13.26
CA GLY A 125 -29.07 56.84 14.11
C GLY A 125 -28.21 55.82 14.85
N MET A 126 -28.46 54.52 14.64
CA MET A 126 -27.64 53.43 15.17
C MET A 126 -26.83 52.77 14.04
N TYR A 127 -25.71 52.14 14.39
CA TYR A 127 -24.88 51.34 13.48
C TYR A 127 -25.23 49.85 13.53
N ASP A 128 -26.40 49.50 14.07
CA ASP A 128 -26.98 48.18 13.91
C ASP A 128 -27.52 48.08 12.47
N MET A 129 -26.96 47.17 11.69
CA MET A 129 -27.22 47.07 10.25
C MET A 129 -27.75 45.68 9.89
N THR A 130 -28.59 45.60 8.88
CA THR A 130 -28.98 44.35 8.23
C THR A 130 -28.57 44.36 6.76
N LEU A 131 -28.14 43.20 6.27
CA LEU A 131 -27.74 42.95 4.89
C LEU A 131 -28.09 41.51 4.51
N THR A 132 -28.04 41.20 3.22
CA THR A 132 -28.32 39.86 2.70
C THR A 132 -27.11 39.34 1.94
N ILE A 133 -26.65 38.14 2.32
CA ILE A 133 -25.63 37.40 1.59
C ILE A 133 -26.34 36.44 0.64
N THR A 134 -26.03 36.53 -0.65
CA THR A 134 -26.65 35.73 -1.71
C THR A 134 -25.68 34.66 -2.19
N PHE A 135 -26.08 33.41 -2.04
CA PHE A 135 -25.37 32.22 -2.49
C PHE A 135 -26.05 31.65 -3.73
N VAL A 136 -25.25 31.18 -4.68
CA VAL A 136 -25.74 30.43 -5.84
C VAL A 136 -25.11 29.04 -5.82
N GLN A 137 -25.97 28.04 -5.92
CA GLN A 137 -25.59 26.65 -6.10
C GLN A 137 -25.69 26.29 -7.57
N SER A 138 -24.58 25.88 -8.18
CA SER A 138 -24.59 25.41 -9.58
C SER A 138 -25.30 24.06 -9.71
N ASP A 139 -25.03 23.12 -8.79
CA ASP A 139 -25.89 21.94 -8.62
C ASP A 139 -26.96 22.26 -7.56
N PRO A 140 -28.25 22.31 -7.94
CA PRO A 140 -29.33 22.66 -7.00
C PRO A 140 -29.62 21.59 -5.95
N ARG A 141 -28.92 20.44 -5.97
CA ARG A 141 -29.08 19.36 -5.01
C ARG A 141 -28.17 19.56 -3.80
N ALA A 142 -28.74 19.43 -2.61
CA ALA A 142 -27.96 19.36 -1.39
C ALA A 142 -27.51 17.91 -1.12
N THR A 143 -26.38 17.75 -0.44
CA THR A 143 -25.78 16.44 -0.17
C THR A 143 -25.97 16.04 1.28
N LEU A 144 -26.35 14.79 1.51
CA LEU A 144 -26.33 14.14 2.82
C LEU A 144 -24.97 13.43 3.02
N PRO A 145 -24.61 13.03 4.27
CA PRO A 145 -23.39 12.28 4.52
C PRO A 145 -23.34 11.00 3.71
N GLN A 146 -22.16 10.69 3.16
CA GLN A 146 -21.96 9.48 2.37
C GLN A 146 -22.17 8.23 3.22
N VAL A 147 -22.93 7.28 2.68
CA VAL A 147 -23.12 5.96 3.29
C VAL A 147 -22.12 4.99 2.67
N GLU A 148 -21.21 4.46 3.49
CA GLU A 148 -20.30 3.39 3.09
C GLU A 148 -20.89 2.02 3.44
N LYS A 149 -20.92 1.12 2.46
CA LYS A 149 -21.40 -0.25 2.67
C LYS A 149 -20.50 -1.24 1.93
N PRO A 150 -19.99 -2.29 2.60
CA PRO A 150 -19.22 -3.33 1.94
C PRO A 150 -20.11 -4.08 0.94
N LEU A 151 -19.61 -4.27 -0.27
CA LEU A 151 -20.26 -5.09 -1.27
C LEU A 151 -19.95 -6.57 -1.01
N ASN A 152 -21.00 -7.39 -0.95
CA ASN A 152 -20.89 -8.84 -0.86
C ASN A 152 -21.01 -9.48 -2.25
N ASN A 153 -20.61 -10.74 -2.40
CA ASN A 153 -20.90 -11.47 -3.64
C ASN A 153 -22.41 -11.62 -3.84
N GLY A 154 -22.89 -11.34 -5.06
CA GLY A 154 -24.31 -11.40 -5.42
C GLY A 154 -25.00 -10.03 -5.46
N LEU A 155 -26.33 -10.05 -5.42
CA LEU A 155 -27.13 -8.82 -5.48
C LEU A 155 -27.03 -8.05 -4.16
N ASN A 156 -26.57 -6.80 -4.23
CA ASN A 156 -26.54 -5.89 -3.10
C ASN A 156 -27.60 -4.81 -3.28
N THR A 157 -28.52 -4.70 -2.33
CA THR A 157 -29.47 -3.58 -2.26
C THR A 157 -28.94 -2.55 -1.26
N ILE A 158 -28.76 -1.31 -1.73
CA ILE A 158 -28.31 -0.17 -0.94
C ILE A 158 -29.38 0.90 -1.02
N THR A 159 -30.00 1.20 0.13
CA THR A 159 -30.97 2.29 0.25
C THR A 159 -30.27 3.51 0.81
N VAL A 160 -30.42 4.65 0.14
CA VAL A 160 -29.94 5.95 0.62
C VAL A 160 -31.13 6.77 1.14
N GLU A 161 -30.91 7.63 2.13
CA GLU A 161 -31.98 8.46 2.74
C GLU A 161 -32.38 9.66 1.86
N GLY A 162 -31.60 9.97 0.82
CA GLY A 162 -31.86 11.09 -0.08
C GLY A 162 -33.07 10.85 -1.00
N THR A 163 -33.72 11.94 -1.39
CA THR A 163 -34.87 11.93 -2.30
C THR A 163 -34.49 12.07 -3.77
N ALA A 164 -33.28 12.58 -4.05
CA ALA A 164 -32.77 12.74 -5.40
C ALA A 164 -32.06 11.47 -5.90
N ARG A 165 -32.09 11.26 -7.22
CA ARG A 165 -31.29 10.21 -7.87
C ARG A 165 -29.79 10.52 -7.67
N THR A 166 -29.07 9.55 -7.13
CA THR A 166 -27.61 9.63 -6.89
C THR A 166 -26.87 8.50 -7.60
N ALA A 167 -25.61 8.75 -7.94
CA ALA A 167 -24.71 7.74 -8.48
C ALA A 167 -23.74 7.29 -7.37
N PRO A 168 -23.56 5.98 -7.14
CA PRO A 168 -22.63 5.51 -6.13
C PRO A 168 -21.18 5.63 -6.61
N VAL A 169 -20.27 5.77 -5.65
CA VAL A 169 -18.84 5.57 -5.87
C VAL A 169 -18.51 4.13 -5.50
N ILE A 170 -17.98 3.35 -6.45
CA ILE A 170 -17.60 1.95 -6.25
C ILE A 170 -16.08 1.87 -6.18
N GLN A 171 -15.58 1.38 -5.04
CA GLN A 171 -14.15 1.19 -4.82
C GLN A 171 -13.84 -0.31 -4.70
N VAL A 172 -12.89 -0.79 -5.51
CA VAL A 172 -12.42 -2.18 -5.48
C VAL A 172 -10.92 -2.18 -5.18
N VAL A 173 -10.52 -2.90 -4.13
CA VAL A 173 -9.11 -3.06 -3.74
C VAL A 173 -8.71 -4.53 -3.93
N PRO A 174 -8.03 -4.90 -5.03
CA PRO A 174 -7.61 -6.27 -5.29
C PRO A 174 -6.62 -6.78 -4.24
N LYS A 175 -6.86 -7.97 -3.69
CA LYS A 175 -5.91 -8.68 -2.80
C LYS A 175 -5.06 -9.73 -3.53
N ARG A 176 -5.28 -9.88 -4.83
CA ARG A 176 -4.59 -10.80 -5.75
C ARG A 176 -4.59 -10.18 -7.14
N ASP A 177 -3.76 -10.71 -8.02
CA ASP A 177 -3.76 -10.31 -9.43
C ASP A 177 -5.13 -10.67 -10.05
N LEU A 178 -5.78 -9.68 -10.65
CA LEU A 178 -7.08 -9.81 -11.34
C LEU A 178 -6.89 -9.43 -12.81
N LYS A 179 -7.54 -10.18 -13.71
CA LYS A 179 -7.54 -9.89 -15.16
C LYS A 179 -8.59 -8.86 -15.54
N HIS A 180 -9.78 -8.96 -14.93
CA HIS A 180 -10.90 -8.05 -15.13
C HIS A 180 -11.62 -7.82 -13.80
N ILE A 181 -12.31 -6.68 -13.70
CA ILE A 181 -13.26 -6.37 -12.63
C ILE A 181 -14.55 -5.94 -13.32
N GLY A 182 -15.67 -6.59 -13.00
CA GLY A 182 -16.97 -6.26 -13.54
C GLY A 182 -18.04 -6.17 -12.46
N PHE A 183 -18.99 -5.25 -12.62
CA PHE A 183 -20.18 -5.17 -11.78
C PHE A 183 -21.37 -4.64 -12.58
N THR A 184 -22.56 -5.06 -12.18
CA THR A 184 -23.82 -4.52 -12.69
C THR A 184 -24.36 -3.48 -11.73
N LEU A 185 -24.67 -2.28 -12.21
CA LEU A 185 -25.27 -1.20 -11.44
C LEU A 185 -26.57 -0.75 -12.11
N ASN A 186 -27.69 -0.93 -11.43
CA ASN A 186 -29.02 -0.52 -11.90
C ASN A 186 -29.37 -0.98 -13.33
N GLY A 187 -28.96 -2.20 -13.69
CA GLY A 187 -29.17 -2.78 -15.03
C GLY A 187 -28.12 -2.41 -16.07
N GLY A 188 -27.18 -1.50 -15.75
CA GLY A 188 -26.01 -1.23 -16.59
C GLY A 188 -24.84 -2.16 -16.22
N GLU A 189 -24.09 -2.60 -17.23
CA GLU A 189 -22.86 -3.39 -17.06
C GLU A 189 -21.64 -2.48 -17.10
N TYR A 190 -20.75 -2.63 -16.12
CA TYR A 190 -19.52 -1.86 -16.00
C TYR A 190 -18.33 -2.82 -15.83
N GLY A 191 -17.30 -2.63 -16.63
CA GLY A 191 -16.11 -3.48 -16.66
C GLY A 191 -14.82 -2.66 -16.76
N LEU A 192 -13.77 -3.14 -16.08
CA LEU A 192 -12.41 -2.67 -16.20
C LEU A 192 -11.52 -3.88 -16.49
N GLY A 193 -10.94 -3.92 -17.69
CA GLY A 193 -10.07 -4.99 -18.14
C GLY A 193 -10.23 -5.26 -19.64
N PRO A 194 -9.45 -6.19 -20.18
CA PRO A 194 -9.63 -6.69 -21.54
C PRO A 194 -10.96 -7.44 -21.66
N ASP A 195 -11.82 -6.98 -22.57
CA ASP A 195 -13.17 -7.50 -22.78
C ASP A 195 -13.19 -8.72 -23.73
N SER A 196 -12.17 -8.90 -24.57
CA SER A 196 -12.08 -10.02 -25.51
C SER A 196 -11.20 -11.16 -24.98
N ASP A 197 -11.51 -12.41 -25.38
CA ASP A 197 -10.69 -13.58 -25.06
C ASP A 197 -9.25 -13.44 -25.62
N GLU A 198 -9.12 -12.73 -26.74
CA GLU A 198 -7.85 -12.43 -27.40
C GLU A 198 -6.98 -11.47 -26.58
N ASP A 199 -7.57 -10.38 -26.06
CA ASP A 199 -6.87 -9.43 -25.19
C ASP A 199 -6.54 -10.04 -23.82
N GLN A 200 -7.39 -10.94 -23.31
CA GLN A 200 -7.11 -11.71 -22.10
C GLN A 200 -5.95 -12.70 -22.25
N ALA A 201 -5.67 -13.16 -23.47
CA ALA A 201 -4.56 -14.06 -23.77
C ALA A 201 -3.20 -13.33 -23.72
N VAL A 202 -3.15 -12.05 -24.14
CA VAL A 202 -1.94 -11.20 -24.11
C VAL A 202 -1.76 -10.43 -22.80
N ALA A 203 -2.78 -10.35 -21.94
CA ALA A 203 -2.64 -9.82 -20.58
C ALA A 203 -1.58 -10.62 -19.78
N VAL A 204 -0.75 -9.92 -18.98
CA VAL A 204 0.33 -10.52 -18.19
C VAL A 204 -0.21 -11.69 -17.36
N GLN A 205 0.15 -12.92 -17.76
CA GLN A 205 -0.31 -14.11 -17.05
C GLN A 205 0.39 -14.19 -15.69
N PRO A 206 -0.34 -14.48 -14.60
CA PRO A 206 0.28 -14.68 -13.30
C PRO A 206 1.24 -15.88 -13.36
N TYR A 207 2.35 -15.80 -12.63
CA TYR A 207 3.29 -16.93 -12.54
C TYR A 207 2.57 -18.17 -11.98
N THR A 208 2.57 -19.25 -12.74
CA THR A 208 2.09 -20.55 -12.25
C THR A 208 3.13 -21.17 -11.32
N GLN A 209 2.69 -21.69 -10.18
CA GLN A 209 3.56 -22.40 -9.26
C GLN A 209 3.87 -23.80 -9.82
N VAL A 210 5.10 -24.00 -10.30
CA VAL A 210 5.56 -25.29 -10.87
C VAL A 210 6.19 -26.20 -9.81
N VAL A 211 6.80 -25.61 -8.78
CA VAL A 211 7.38 -26.34 -7.65
C VAL A 211 6.82 -25.73 -6.36
N ASN A 212 6.15 -26.55 -5.54
CA ASN A 212 5.65 -26.14 -4.23
C ASN A 212 6.59 -26.59 -3.10
N SER A 213 6.33 -26.15 -1.87
CA SER A 213 7.13 -26.55 -0.71
C SER A 213 6.91 -28.01 -0.30
N ASP A 214 5.82 -28.64 -0.74
CA ASP A 214 5.49 -30.01 -0.36
C ASP A 214 6.48 -31.04 -0.95
N VAL A 215 7.19 -30.68 -2.02
CA VAL A 215 8.30 -31.48 -2.55
C VAL A 215 9.43 -31.69 -1.53
N LEU A 216 9.49 -30.89 -0.47
CA LEU A 216 10.48 -31.01 0.61
C LEU A 216 10.04 -31.98 1.72
N ASN A 217 8.82 -32.53 1.66
CA ASN A 217 8.29 -33.49 2.64
C ASN A 217 8.78 -34.92 2.41
N THR A 218 9.39 -35.18 1.26
CA THR A 218 9.84 -36.50 0.85
C THR A 218 11.09 -36.39 0.00
N MET A 219 11.92 -37.43 0.04
CA MET A 219 13.07 -37.58 -0.85
C MET A 219 12.68 -38.16 -2.22
N ALA A 220 11.40 -38.44 -2.50
CA ALA A 220 10.96 -39.15 -3.71
C ALA A 220 11.41 -38.47 -5.02
N GLU A 221 11.44 -37.14 -5.06
CA GLU A 221 11.85 -36.36 -6.25
C GLU A 221 13.29 -35.83 -6.12
N TRP A 222 14.02 -36.24 -5.09
CA TRP A 222 15.37 -35.79 -4.79
C TRP A 222 16.36 -36.94 -4.88
N THR A 223 17.37 -36.82 -5.73
CA THR A 223 18.37 -37.86 -5.93
C THR A 223 19.78 -37.37 -5.59
N ASN A 224 20.58 -38.26 -5.01
CA ASN A 224 22.03 -38.11 -4.86
C ASN A 224 22.80 -39.01 -5.83
N ASP A 225 22.15 -39.54 -6.87
CA ASP A 225 22.80 -40.33 -7.91
C ASP A 225 23.99 -39.58 -8.50
N ALA A 226 25.13 -40.26 -8.62
CA ALA A 226 26.39 -39.66 -9.02
C ALA A 226 26.30 -38.95 -10.38
N ASN A 227 25.53 -39.50 -11.34
CA ASN A 227 25.36 -38.88 -12.65
C ASN A 227 24.45 -37.66 -12.56
N ALA A 228 23.40 -37.72 -11.74
CA ALA A 228 22.47 -36.61 -11.56
C ALA A 228 23.14 -35.37 -10.94
N ILE A 229 24.08 -35.58 -10.00
CA ILE A 229 24.77 -34.50 -9.28
C ILE A 229 26.15 -34.12 -9.88
N ALA A 230 26.68 -34.88 -10.84
CA ALA A 230 28.02 -34.69 -11.39
C ALA A 230 28.29 -33.27 -11.92
N GLN A 231 27.27 -32.62 -12.50
CA GLN A 231 27.39 -31.29 -13.10
C GLN A 231 27.06 -30.15 -12.12
N MET A 232 26.58 -30.47 -10.92
CA MET A 232 26.36 -29.46 -9.88
C MET A 232 27.71 -28.96 -9.40
N LYS A 233 27.90 -27.64 -9.49
CA LYS A 233 29.10 -26.92 -9.04
C LYS A 233 28.77 -25.94 -7.93
N THR A 234 29.66 -25.90 -6.95
CA THR A 234 29.81 -24.83 -5.95
C THR A 234 31.21 -24.20 -6.09
N ALA A 235 31.53 -23.17 -5.31
CA ALA A 235 32.85 -22.55 -5.32
C ALA A 235 33.90 -23.39 -4.59
N GLY A 236 35.08 -23.48 -5.21
CA GLY A 236 36.22 -24.26 -4.72
C GLY A 236 36.11 -25.74 -5.09
N ASP A 237 37.05 -26.54 -4.59
CA ASP A 237 36.97 -28.00 -4.73
C ASP A 237 35.85 -28.54 -3.84
N TYR A 238 35.02 -29.43 -4.39
CA TYR A 238 33.87 -29.99 -3.70
C TYR A 238 33.72 -31.49 -3.96
N ILE A 239 33.27 -32.20 -2.92
CA ILE A 239 32.91 -33.61 -2.94
C ILE A 239 31.58 -33.74 -2.21
N TYR A 240 30.54 -34.07 -2.97
CA TYR A 240 29.22 -34.39 -2.43
C TYR A 240 29.25 -35.83 -1.88
N GLN A 241 28.92 -35.98 -0.61
CA GLN A 241 28.89 -37.28 0.07
C GLN A 241 28.02 -37.23 1.33
N GLY A 242 27.67 -38.41 1.85
CA GLY A 242 26.73 -38.51 2.96
C GLY A 242 25.29 -38.52 2.46
N GLU A 243 24.36 -38.31 3.38
CA GLU A 243 22.93 -38.55 3.14
C GLU A 243 22.11 -37.32 3.55
N ALA A 244 21.15 -36.96 2.70
CA ALA A 244 20.11 -35.99 3.00
C ALA A 244 18.81 -36.71 3.36
N ASP A 245 17.95 -36.04 4.09
CA ASP A 245 16.61 -36.50 4.43
C ASP A 245 15.64 -35.31 4.48
N SER A 246 14.36 -35.62 4.38
CA SER A 246 13.25 -34.69 4.52
C SER A 246 12.65 -34.77 5.92
N ASN A 247 12.52 -33.64 6.60
CA ASN A 247 11.73 -33.56 7.83
C ASN A 247 10.28 -33.20 7.47
N ARG A 248 9.37 -34.17 7.62
CA ARG A 248 7.94 -34.05 7.28
C ARG A 248 7.20 -33.00 8.10
N ASP A 249 7.55 -32.86 9.39
CA ASP A 249 6.86 -31.96 10.31
C ASP A 249 7.17 -30.49 10.02
N THR A 250 8.37 -30.22 9.49
CA THR A 250 8.85 -28.85 9.22
C THR A 250 9.00 -28.53 7.74
N GLN A 251 8.74 -29.50 6.86
CA GLN A 251 8.86 -29.40 5.40
C GLN A 251 10.23 -28.87 4.93
N VAL A 252 11.31 -29.42 5.49
CA VAL A 252 12.69 -29.01 5.15
C VAL A 252 13.55 -30.18 4.71
N LEU A 253 14.44 -29.92 3.75
CA LEU A 253 15.58 -30.79 3.46
C LEU A 253 16.71 -30.52 4.45
N MET A 254 17.28 -31.58 5.00
CA MET A 254 18.35 -31.53 5.97
C MET A 254 19.32 -32.70 5.79
N VAL A 255 20.45 -32.65 6.49
CA VAL A 255 21.35 -33.80 6.56
C VAL A 255 20.68 -34.89 7.39
N LYS A 256 20.70 -36.13 6.87
CA LYS A 256 20.08 -37.28 7.55
C LYS A 256 20.67 -37.49 8.93
N LEU A 257 19.81 -37.78 9.89
CA LEU A 257 20.21 -38.16 11.24
C LEU A 257 20.04 -39.68 11.38
N ALA A 258 21.15 -40.41 11.48
CA ALA A 258 21.13 -41.85 11.75
C ALA A 258 21.78 -42.10 13.11
N ASN A 259 21.07 -42.78 14.02
CA ASN A 259 21.52 -43.10 15.38
C ASN A 259 22.03 -41.86 16.16
N GLY A 260 21.35 -40.71 16.01
CA GLY A 260 21.72 -39.45 16.66
C GLY A 260 22.93 -38.75 16.05
N VAL A 261 23.49 -39.25 14.93
CA VAL A 261 24.65 -38.67 14.24
C VAL A 261 24.26 -38.18 12.85
N LYS A 262 24.67 -36.94 12.53
CA LYS A 262 24.44 -36.35 11.21
C LYS A 262 25.34 -37.00 10.16
N GLN A 263 24.75 -37.48 9.09
CA GLN A 263 25.40 -38.25 8.02
C GLN A 263 26.03 -37.33 6.97
N TYR A 264 26.99 -36.52 7.37
CA TYR A 264 27.70 -35.62 6.44
C TYR A 264 28.68 -36.37 5.50
N GLY A 265 28.95 -37.66 5.72
CA GLY A 265 29.99 -38.41 5.00
C GLY A 265 31.38 -38.32 5.65
N LYS A 266 32.39 -38.93 5.01
CA LYS A 266 33.73 -39.11 5.58
C LYS A 266 34.65 -37.92 5.31
N HIS A 267 35.13 -37.25 6.36
CA HIS A 267 36.03 -36.10 6.23
C HIS A 267 37.21 -36.32 5.24
N GLN A 268 37.37 -35.40 4.29
CA GLN A 268 38.44 -35.38 3.28
C GLN A 268 38.59 -33.97 2.64
N PRO A 269 39.70 -33.67 1.94
CA PRO A 269 39.83 -32.42 1.20
C PRO A 269 38.69 -32.22 0.20
N GLY A 270 38.15 -30.99 0.12
CA GLY A 270 37.00 -30.68 -0.74
C GLY A 270 35.66 -31.22 -0.22
N TRP A 271 35.60 -31.84 0.95
CA TRP A 271 34.33 -32.34 1.49
C TRP A 271 33.27 -31.22 1.65
N TYR A 272 32.12 -31.41 1.00
CA TYR A 272 30.98 -30.50 1.12
C TYR A 272 29.89 -31.04 2.06
N GLY A 273 29.59 -32.35 1.96
CA GLY A 273 28.42 -32.97 2.58
C GLY A 273 27.40 -33.40 1.54
N PRO A 274 26.16 -33.73 1.93
CA PRO A 274 25.19 -34.29 1.00
C PRO A 274 24.78 -33.25 -0.04
N GLY A 275 24.78 -33.66 -1.31
CA GLY A 275 24.23 -32.90 -2.43
C GLY A 275 23.09 -33.70 -3.05
N VAL A 276 21.95 -33.05 -3.26
CA VAL A 276 20.77 -33.67 -3.88
C VAL A 276 20.23 -32.78 -5.01
N ARG A 277 19.77 -33.43 -6.08
CA ARG A 277 19.15 -32.78 -7.23
C ARG A 277 17.66 -33.09 -7.27
N PHE A 278 16.85 -32.06 -7.47
CA PHE A 278 15.43 -32.21 -7.75
C PHE A 278 15.20 -32.73 -9.18
N THR A 279 14.34 -33.73 -9.32
CA THR A 279 14.06 -34.43 -10.59
C THR A 279 12.60 -34.34 -11.03
N GLY A 280 11.74 -33.69 -10.24
CA GLY A 280 10.31 -33.50 -10.56
C GLY A 280 10.04 -32.46 -11.65
N MET A 281 11.04 -31.69 -12.10
CA MET A 281 10.85 -30.77 -13.22
C MET A 281 10.93 -31.49 -14.56
N THR A 282 9.82 -31.48 -15.31
CA THR A 282 9.70 -32.11 -16.64
C THR A 282 10.06 -31.18 -17.78
N ASN A 283 10.07 -29.86 -17.56
CA ASN A 283 10.35 -28.85 -18.59
C ASN A 283 11.31 -27.78 -18.08
N SER A 284 12.14 -27.24 -18.98
CA SER A 284 12.98 -26.07 -18.70
C SER A 284 12.15 -24.79 -18.73
N LEU A 285 12.32 -23.92 -17.73
CA LEU A 285 11.62 -22.64 -17.65
C LEU A 285 12.55 -21.49 -18.08
N THR A 286 12.13 -20.67 -19.04
CA THR A 286 12.89 -19.50 -19.52
C THR A 286 12.53 -18.20 -18.79
N ASN A 287 11.32 -18.13 -18.23
CA ASN A 287 10.85 -17.04 -17.37
C ASN A 287 10.37 -17.61 -16.04
N TYR A 288 11.09 -17.35 -14.96
CA TYR A 288 10.84 -17.98 -13.67
C TYR A 288 11.10 -17.04 -12.49
N ARG A 289 10.43 -17.31 -11.38
CA ARG A 289 10.68 -16.69 -10.08
C ARG A 289 10.91 -17.79 -9.05
N VAL A 290 11.96 -17.65 -8.24
CA VAL A 290 12.29 -18.59 -7.17
C VAL A 290 12.08 -17.92 -5.82
N LYS A 291 11.36 -18.59 -4.93
CA LYS A 291 11.23 -18.21 -3.52
C LYS A 291 11.75 -19.38 -2.69
N THR A 292 12.83 -19.15 -1.95
CA THR A 292 13.44 -20.17 -1.09
C THR A 292 13.86 -19.56 0.24
N ARG A 293 14.04 -20.43 1.25
CA ARG A 293 14.52 -20.08 2.58
C ARG A 293 15.65 -21.02 2.96
N ILE A 294 16.72 -20.46 3.51
CA ILE A 294 17.88 -21.22 3.98
C ILE A 294 18.02 -20.96 5.47
N HIS A 295 18.16 -22.03 6.25
CA HIS A 295 18.45 -21.96 7.67
C HIS A 295 19.79 -22.62 7.96
N HIS A 296 20.76 -21.82 8.41
CA HIS A 296 22.11 -22.28 8.70
C HIS A 296 22.39 -22.18 10.21
N ILE A 297 22.56 -23.33 10.86
CA ILE A 297 22.83 -23.43 12.30
C ILE A 297 24.25 -23.98 12.52
N LYS A 298 25.04 -23.28 13.34
CA LYS A 298 26.34 -23.80 13.79
C LYS A 298 26.14 -24.87 14.87
N HIS A 299 26.91 -25.94 14.80
CA HIS A 299 26.83 -26.99 15.81
C HIS A 299 27.41 -26.51 17.15
N SER A 300 26.65 -26.64 18.24
CA SER A 300 27.05 -26.20 19.58
C SER A 300 28.09 -27.14 20.20
N GLY A 301 29.21 -26.58 20.69
CA GLY A 301 30.24 -27.33 21.43
C GLY A 301 31.54 -26.54 21.60
N THR A 302 32.37 -26.90 22.59
CA THR A 302 33.59 -26.17 23.02
C THR A 302 34.61 -25.92 21.88
N HIS A 303 34.61 -26.75 20.84
CA HIS A 303 35.47 -26.62 19.67
C HIS A 303 34.71 -26.56 18.32
N ASN A 304 33.37 -26.64 18.34
CA ASN A 304 32.55 -26.90 17.15
C ASN A 304 32.08 -25.62 16.42
N GLY A 305 32.08 -24.47 17.09
CA GLY A 305 31.81 -23.16 16.47
C GLY A 305 32.92 -22.66 15.53
N ARG A 306 34.00 -23.42 15.36
CA ARG A 306 35.09 -23.15 14.41
C ARG A 306 34.95 -23.94 13.11
N ALA A 307 34.00 -24.88 13.04
CA ALA A 307 33.75 -25.67 11.85
C ALA A 307 33.08 -24.79 10.79
N MET A 308 33.73 -24.65 9.63
CA MET A 308 33.20 -23.88 8.51
C MET A 308 32.05 -24.65 7.85
N GLY A 309 30.82 -24.13 7.99
CA GLY A 309 29.64 -24.67 7.33
C GLY A 309 29.28 -23.87 6.08
N ARG A 310 28.70 -24.53 5.08
CA ARG A 310 28.08 -23.90 3.92
C ARG A 310 26.76 -24.59 3.61
N LEU A 311 25.74 -23.82 3.26
CA LEU A 311 24.45 -24.32 2.79
C LEU A 311 24.02 -23.52 1.57
N GLU A 312 23.68 -24.21 0.48
CA GLU A 312 23.40 -23.60 -0.82
C GLU A 312 22.18 -24.24 -1.47
N VAL A 313 21.42 -23.40 -2.16
CA VAL A 313 20.44 -23.77 -3.17
C VAL A 313 21.03 -23.44 -4.53
N LEU A 314 21.11 -24.44 -5.40
CA LEU A 314 21.64 -24.30 -6.76
C LEU A 314 20.48 -24.23 -7.76
N LEU A 315 20.59 -23.33 -8.72
CA LEU A 315 19.75 -23.29 -9.91
C LEU A 315 20.52 -23.98 -11.03
N LEU A 316 19.88 -24.95 -11.69
CA LEU A 316 20.50 -25.79 -12.71
C LEU A 316 19.86 -25.52 -14.07
N ASP A 317 20.65 -25.65 -15.13
CA ASP A 317 20.15 -25.74 -16.49
C ASP A 317 19.53 -27.13 -16.79
N PRO A 318 18.96 -27.36 -17.97
CA PRO A 318 18.36 -28.65 -18.34
C PRO A 318 19.35 -29.82 -18.29
N ASN A 319 20.65 -29.57 -18.49
CA ASN A 319 21.69 -30.58 -18.44
C ASN A 319 22.16 -30.90 -17.01
N GLY A 320 21.74 -30.09 -16.03
CA GLY A 320 22.14 -30.22 -14.63
C GLY A 320 23.35 -29.35 -14.25
N ALA A 321 23.84 -28.51 -15.16
CA ALA A 321 24.94 -27.59 -14.87
C ALA A 321 24.43 -26.40 -14.04
N THR A 322 25.17 -26.01 -13.01
CA THR A 322 24.80 -24.84 -12.20
C THR A 322 24.84 -23.55 -13.02
N ILE A 323 23.74 -22.79 -12.98
CA ILE A 323 23.59 -21.45 -13.57
C ILE A 323 23.36 -20.37 -12.52
N GLY A 324 23.06 -20.75 -11.28
CA GLY A 324 22.97 -19.81 -10.17
C GLY A 324 23.08 -20.51 -8.83
N ARG A 325 23.43 -19.74 -7.80
CA ARG A 325 23.48 -20.21 -6.43
C ARG A 325 23.05 -19.12 -5.46
N PHE A 326 22.32 -19.54 -4.44
CA PHE A 326 21.95 -18.75 -3.28
C PHE A 326 22.37 -19.51 -2.03
N GLY A 327 23.13 -18.89 -1.13
CA GLY A 327 23.66 -19.63 0.01
C GLY A 327 24.20 -18.78 1.13
N LEU A 328 24.48 -19.48 2.23
CA LEU A 328 25.17 -18.98 3.40
C LEU A 328 26.47 -19.77 3.57
N ALA A 329 27.59 -19.06 3.73
CA ALA A 329 28.87 -19.66 4.06
C ALA A 329 29.41 -19.04 5.36
N ASP A 330 29.85 -19.89 6.28
CA ASP A 330 30.51 -19.42 7.49
C ASP A 330 31.87 -18.77 7.16
N SER A 331 32.25 -17.79 7.98
CA SER A 331 33.58 -17.20 7.91
C SER A 331 34.51 -17.89 8.89
N SER A 332 35.78 -18.04 8.50
CA SER A 332 36.77 -18.76 9.31
C SER A 332 36.88 -18.15 10.72
N GLY A 333 36.99 -19.02 11.73
CA GLY A 333 37.18 -18.59 13.11
C GLY A 333 35.91 -18.13 13.84
N GLY A 334 34.73 -18.56 13.41
CA GLY A 334 33.45 -18.33 14.11
C GLY A 334 32.77 -17.01 13.75
N GLY A 335 33.22 -16.31 12.71
CA GLY A 335 32.63 -15.03 12.30
C GLY A 335 31.19 -15.14 11.80
N THR A 336 30.58 -13.99 11.53
CA THR A 336 29.22 -13.94 10.96
C THR A 336 29.20 -14.59 9.58
N PRO A 337 28.26 -15.51 9.30
CA PRO A 337 28.10 -16.08 7.97
C PRO A 337 27.85 -15.00 6.92
N THR A 338 28.35 -15.24 5.71
CA THR A 338 28.14 -14.39 4.54
C THR A 338 27.07 -15.01 3.66
N CYS A 339 26.07 -14.21 3.31
CA CYS A 339 25.04 -14.55 2.34
C CYS A 339 25.47 -14.11 0.95
N TYR A 340 25.20 -14.94 -0.05
CA TYR A 340 25.52 -14.64 -1.44
C TYR A 340 24.41 -15.09 -2.38
N LEU A 341 24.23 -14.29 -3.43
CA LEU A 341 23.45 -14.62 -4.60
C LEU A 341 24.32 -14.37 -5.83
N GLN A 342 24.59 -15.43 -6.58
CA GLN A 342 25.46 -15.36 -7.76
C GLN A 342 24.85 -16.14 -8.91
N ILE A 343 25.08 -15.66 -10.12
CA ILE A 343 24.69 -16.32 -11.37
C ILE A 343 25.92 -16.58 -12.22
N THR A 344 25.89 -17.60 -13.06
CA THR A 344 27.00 -17.97 -13.93
C THR A 344 26.50 -18.58 -15.23
N LYS A 345 27.34 -18.59 -16.26
CA LYS A 345 27.07 -19.39 -17.45
C LYS A 345 27.17 -20.89 -17.09
N PRO A 346 26.42 -21.78 -17.76
CA PRO A 346 26.50 -23.22 -17.54
C PRO A 346 27.95 -23.71 -17.44
N GLY A 347 28.28 -24.42 -16.35
CA GLY A 347 29.60 -25.00 -16.12
C GLY A 347 30.65 -24.09 -15.48
N GLY A 348 30.32 -22.83 -15.14
CA GLY A 348 31.21 -21.93 -14.40
C GLY A 348 31.51 -22.41 -12.96
N ALA A 349 32.65 -21.98 -12.40
CA ALA A 349 33.17 -22.49 -11.13
C ALA A 349 32.97 -21.55 -9.93
N PHE A 350 32.33 -20.38 -10.14
CA PHE A 350 32.13 -19.33 -9.13
C PHE A 350 33.42 -18.96 -8.38
N ALA A 351 34.56 -19.09 -9.05
CA ALA A 351 35.88 -18.86 -8.49
C ALA A 351 36.22 -17.37 -8.61
N GLY A 352 36.88 -16.81 -7.60
CA GLY A 352 37.33 -15.42 -7.64
C GLY A 352 38.18 -15.16 -8.89
N GLY A 353 37.79 -14.17 -9.70
CA GLY A 353 38.52 -13.81 -10.93
C GLY A 353 38.22 -14.66 -12.16
N ASP A 354 37.22 -15.55 -12.15
CA ASP A 354 36.91 -16.42 -13.31
C ASP A 354 36.27 -15.69 -14.51
N GLY A 355 35.83 -14.44 -14.35
CA GLY A 355 35.16 -13.62 -15.37
C GLY A 355 33.84 -14.21 -15.92
N LYS A 356 33.34 -15.30 -15.34
CA LYS A 356 32.21 -16.10 -15.85
C LYS A 356 30.98 -16.01 -14.97
N HIS A 357 31.14 -15.64 -13.70
CA HIS A 357 30.03 -15.43 -12.78
C HIS A 357 29.81 -13.94 -12.47
N LYS A 358 28.57 -13.60 -12.15
CA LYS A 358 28.16 -12.28 -11.66
C LYS A 358 27.62 -12.43 -10.24
N THR A 359 28.12 -11.59 -9.34
CA THR A 359 27.61 -11.49 -7.98
C THR A 359 26.50 -10.45 -7.93
N LEU A 360 25.29 -10.89 -7.57
CA LEU A 360 24.13 -10.00 -7.40
C LEU A 360 24.03 -9.53 -5.95
N PHE A 361 24.41 -10.39 -5.01
CA PHE A 361 24.48 -10.06 -3.59
C PHE A 361 25.66 -10.79 -2.95
N MET A 362 26.38 -10.08 -2.07
CA MET A 362 27.40 -10.63 -1.19
C MET A 362 27.45 -9.75 0.04
N GLY A 363 26.99 -10.25 1.18
CA GLY A 363 26.86 -9.42 2.37
C GLY A 363 26.67 -10.23 3.64
N LYS A 364 26.88 -9.55 4.76
CA LYS A 364 26.55 -10.06 6.10
C LYS A 364 25.22 -9.46 6.55
N GLY A 365 24.65 -10.01 7.62
CA GLY A 365 23.44 -9.46 8.24
C GLY A 365 23.61 -7.98 8.65
N PRO A 366 22.50 -7.28 8.93
CA PRO A 366 22.51 -5.85 9.28
C PRO A 366 23.40 -5.57 10.51
N SER A 367 23.87 -4.34 10.64
CA SER A 367 24.66 -3.90 11.80
C SER A 367 23.89 -4.22 13.10
N GLY A 368 24.56 -4.86 14.06
CA GLY A 368 23.93 -5.33 15.31
C GLY A 368 23.36 -6.76 15.29
N SER A 369 23.29 -7.41 14.12
CA SER A 369 22.91 -8.84 14.00
C SER A 369 23.93 -9.82 14.57
N SER A 370 25.11 -9.33 14.94
CA SER A 370 26.16 -10.10 15.60
C SER A 370 26.80 -9.27 16.71
N SER A 371 26.86 -9.82 17.92
CA SER A 371 27.49 -9.17 19.07
C SER A 371 28.63 -10.04 19.60
N ASN A 372 29.79 -9.41 19.83
CA ASN A 372 30.87 -10.03 20.57
C ASN A 372 30.69 -9.70 22.06
N GLY A 373 30.96 -10.66 22.95
CA GLY A 373 31.24 -10.34 24.35
C GLY A 373 32.49 -9.44 24.46
N ARG A 374 32.74 -8.83 25.62
CA ARG A 374 33.97 -8.06 25.85
C ARG A 374 35.18 -8.99 25.99
N ASP A 375 36.33 -8.59 25.46
CA ASP A 375 37.61 -9.28 25.69
C ASP A 375 37.89 -9.39 27.19
N GLN A 376 38.20 -10.60 27.65
CA GLN A 376 38.52 -10.85 29.05
C GLN A 376 40.04 -10.86 29.22
N LYS A 377 40.56 -9.92 30.00
CA LYS A 377 41.97 -9.93 30.43
C LYS A 377 42.09 -10.76 31.69
N ILE A 378 42.75 -11.91 31.58
CA ILE A 378 42.96 -12.84 32.70
C ILE A 378 44.41 -12.68 33.13
N LYS A 379 44.64 -12.34 34.39
CA LYS A 379 45.97 -12.30 34.99
C LYS A 379 46.29 -13.68 35.54
N ILE A 380 47.31 -14.32 34.99
CA ILE A 380 47.80 -15.63 35.44
C ILE A 380 49.13 -15.41 36.15
N LYS A 381 49.23 -15.87 37.39
CA LYS A 381 50.47 -15.81 38.17
C LYS A 381 51.37 -16.96 37.73
N THR A 382 52.57 -16.65 37.25
CA THR A 382 53.60 -17.61 36.85
C THR A 382 54.84 -17.34 37.69
N GLY A 383 55.00 -18.08 38.80
CA GLY A 383 56.06 -17.82 39.77
C GLY A 383 55.90 -16.46 40.46
N THR A 384 56.97 -15.65 40.51
CA THR A 384 56.96 -14.29 41.09
C THR A 384 56.40 -13.22 40.15
N THR A 385 56.12 -13.55 38.88
CA THR A 385 55.61 -12.59 37.90
C THR A 385 54.17 -12.91 37.49
N THR A 386 53.42 -11.87 37.11
CA THR A 386 52.04 -12.02 36.61
C THR A 386 52.02 -11.71 35.13
N LYS A 387 51.56 -12.67 34.31
CA LYS A 387 51.32 -12.45 32.88
C LYS A 387 49.84 -12.19 32.63
N THR A 388 49.54 -11.16 31.85
CA THR A 388 48.16 -10.90 31.40
C THR A 388 47.93 -11.61 30.08
N VAL A 389 46.99 -12.55 30.06
CA VAL A 389 46.54 -13.24 28.85
C VAL A 389 45.20 -12.64 28.43
N VAL A 390 45.09 -12.22 27.17
CA VAL A 390 43.85 -11.68 26.61
C VAL A 390 43.07 -12.81 25.96
N LYS A 391 41.97 -13.22 26.58
CA LYS A 391 40.96 -14.06 25.94
C LYS A 391 40.11 -13.18 25.05
N ARG A 392 40.45 -13.17 23.76
CA ARG A 392 39.70 -12.41 22.76
C ARG A 392 38.31 -13.02 22.58
N SER A 393 37.29 -12.22 22.74
CA SER A 393 35.92 -12.58 22.42
C SER A 393 35.71 -12.43 20.92
N ARG A 394 35.43 -13.53 20.25
CA ARG A 394 35.05 -13.57 18.83
C ARG A 394 33.60 -14.00 18.74
N ASN A 395 32.94 -13.65 17.62
CA ASN A 395 31.54 -13.97 17.36
C ASN A 395 31.28 -15.44 17.73
N ARG A 396 30.26 -15.67 18.55
CA ARG A 396 29.73 -17.01 18.80
C ARG A 396 28.66 -17.33 17.79
#